data_AF-A0A945TZ58-F1
#
_entry.id   AF-A0A945TZ58-F1
#
_cell.length_a   1.000
_cell.length_b   1.000
_cell.length_c   1.000
_cell.angle_alpha   90.00
_cell.angle_beta   90.00
_cell.angle_gamma   90.00
#
_symmetry.space_group_name_H-M   'P 1'
#
loop_
_entity.id
_entity.type
_entity.pdbx_description
1 polymer ?
#
loop_
_entity_poly.entity_id
_entity_poly.type
_entity_poly.pdbx_seq_one_letter_code
_entity_poly.pdbx_strand_id
1 'polypeptide(L)'
;MAAVVVADAIEIGVDVEYVTPDDWIYETTSTVLSTDESTSLLRLDEESRRERFFLYWTLKESYIKARGMGISLPLTKISFAGSNSEGVVLDIEPEIDLQSSWPTLR
;
A
#
# COMPACT_ATOMS: atom_id res chain seq x y z
N MET A 1 -16.20 -6.79 -8.67
CA MET A 1 -14.93 -7.05 -9.39
C MET A 1 -14.24 -8.22 -8.69
N ALA A 2 -13.42 -8.99 -9.40
CA ALA A 2 -12.63 -10.07 -8.80
C ALA A 2 -11.23 -10.09 -9.43
N ALA A 3 -10.21 -10.27 -8.59
CA ALA A 3 -8.83 -10.45 -9.00
C ALA A 3 -8.28 -11.74 -8.36
N VAL A 4 -7.51 -12.51 -9.12
CA VAL A 4 -6.89 -13.77 -8.67
C VAL A 4 -5.45 -13.78 -9.12
N VAL A 5 -4.55 -14.12 -8.21
CA VAL A 5 -3.12 -14.33 -8.47
C VAL A 5 -2.73 -15.72 -7.97
N VAL A 6 -1.89 -16.42 -8.73
CA VAL A 6 -1.38 -17.76 -8.38
C VAL A 6 0.13 -17.77 -8.63
N ALA A 7 0.88 -18.26 -7.65
CA ALA A 7 2.32 -18.49 -7.72
C ALA A 7 2.66 -19.79 -7.00
N ASP A 8 3.76 -20.40 -7.40
CA ASP A 8 4.20 -21.71 -6.90
C ASP A 8 5.09 -21.58 -5.65
N ALA A 9 6.14 -20.76 -5.74
CA ALA A 9 7.23 -20.75 -4.76
C ALA A 9 7.49 -19.39 -4.10
N ILE A 10 6.57 -18.43 -4.26
CA ILE A 10 6.69 -17.09 -3.65
C ILE A 10 5.39 -16.70 -2.97
N GLU A 11 5.51 -15.95 -1.89
CA GLU A 11 4.39 -15.31 -1.23
C GLU A 11 3.83 -14.20 -2.12
N ILE A 12 2.51 -14.21 -2.33
CA ILE A 12 1.81 -13.28 -3.20
C ILE A 12 0.55 -12.77 -2.51
N GLY A 13 0.23 -11.51 -2.77
CA GLY A 13 -1.00 -10.89 -2.35
C GLY A 13 -1.57 -10.09 -3.51
N VAL A 14 -2.89 -10.14 -3.64
CA VAL A 14 -3.63 -9.31 -4.59
C VAL A 14 -4.72 -8.59 -3.85
N ASP A 15 -4.91 -7.33 -4.23
CA ASP A 15 -6.01 -6.52 -3.79
C ASP A 15 -6.59 -5.76 -4.99
N VAL A 16 -7.87 -5.41 -4.91
CA VAL A 16 -8.52 -4.65 -5.97
C VAL A 16 -9.60 -3.75 -5.38
N GLU A 17 -9.51 -2.47 -5.70
CA GLU A 17 -10.35 -1.44 -5.10
C GLU A 17 -11.17 -0.72 -6.17
N TYR A 18 -12.38 -0.34 -5.78
CA TYR A 18 -13.25 0.48 -6.62
C TYR A 18 -13.13 1.94 -6.18
N VAL A 19 -12.64 2.80 -7.07
CA VAL A 19 -12.45 4.22 -6.78
C VAL A 19 -13.81 4.91 -6.67
N THR A 20 -14.17 5.35 -5.47
CA THR A 20 -15.40 6.11 -5.20
C THR A 20 -15.11 7.52 -4.71
N PRO A 21 -16.01 8.50 -4.91
CA PRO A 21 -15.88 9.85 -4.38
C PRO A 21 -16.01 9.98 -2.84
N ASP A 22 -15.88 8.90 -2.07
CA ASP A 22 -16.31 8.90 -0.67
C ASP A 22 -15.41 9.73 0.27
N ASP A 23 -16.05 10.37 1.25
CA ASP A 23 -15.41 11.26 2.22
C ASP A 23 -14.47 10.55 3.23
N TRP A 24 -14.62 9.22 3.41
CA TRP A 24 -13.85 8.46 4.41
C TRP A 24 -12.34 8.42 4.13
N ILE A 25 -11.94 8.70 2.89
CA ILE A 25 -10.54 8.80 2.46
C ILE A 25 -9.78 9.73 3.40
N TYR A 26 -10.36 10.90 3.70
CA TYR A 26 -9.71 11.92 4.52
C TYR A 26 -9.54 11.47 5.98
N GLU A 27 -10.54 10.77 6.52
CA GLU A 27 -10.50 10.28 7.91
C GLU A 27 -9.45 9.16 8.10
N THR A 28 -9.25 8.35 7.06
CA THR A 28 -8.42 7.15 7.13
C THR A 28 -6.96 7.40 6.72
N THR A 29 -6.67 8.52 6.04
CA THR A 29 -5.29 8.88 5.64
C THR A 29 -4.28 8.81 6.79
N SER A 30 -4.65 9.28 7.99
CA SER A 30 -3.75 9.36 9.14
C SER A 30 -3.35 8.00 9.74
N THR A 31 -4.13 6.94 9.50
CA THR A 31 -3.85 5.59 10.02
C THR A 31 -3.26 4.67 8.95
N VAL A 32 -3.42 5.02 7.68
CA VAL A 32 -2.99 4.21 6.54
C VAL A 32 -1.71 4.73 5.91
N LEU A 33 -1.60 6.04 5.70
CA LEU A 33 -0.54 6.61 4.89
C LEU A 33 0.69 6.95 5.74
N SER A 34 1.87 6.78 5.14
CA SER A 34 3.08 7.37 5.68
C SER A 34 3.03 8.90 5.59
N THR A 35 3.92 9.57 6.30
CA THR A 35 4.09 11.04 6.21
C THR A 35 4.40 11.48 4.78
N ASP A 36 5.21 10.70 4.06
CA ASP A 36 5.62 11.01 2.69
C ASP A 36 4.47 10.82 1.70
N GLU A 37 3.71 9.74 1.82
CA GLU A 37 2.52 9.48 1.01
C GLU A 37 1.47 10.58 1.23
N SER A 38 1.21 10.94 2.50
CA SER A 38 0.30 12.03 2.87
C SER A 38 0.74 13.36 2.27
N THR A 39 2.03 13.68 2.37
CA THR A 39 2.60 14.91 1.78
C THR A 39 2.48 14.92 0.26
N SER A 40 2.63 13.77 -0.39
CA SER A 40 2.47 13.64 -1.84
C SER A 40 1.03 13.89 -2.29
N LEU A 41 0.04 13.38 -1.55
CA LEU A 41 -1.39 13.55 -1.84
C LEU A 41 -1.82 15.02 -1.77
N LEU A 42 -1.27 15.78 -0.83
CA LEU A 42 -1.59 17.21 -0.66
C LEU A 42 -1.17 18.06 -1.87
N ARG A 43 -0.26 17.57 -2.72
CA ARG A 43 0.22 18.27 -3.93
C ARG A 43 -0.64 18.02 -5.16
N LEU A 44 -1.58 17.08 -5.07
CA LEU A 44 -2.44 16.68 -6.17
C LEU A 44 -3.78 17.43 -6.12
N ASP A 45 -4.40 17.60 -7.28
CA ASP A 45 -5.82 17.95 -7.37
C ASP A 45 -6.71 16.84 -6.78
N GLU A 46 -7.99 17.13 -6.58
CA GLU A 46 -8.90 16.23 -5.87
C GLU A 46 -9.06 14.85 -6.55
N GLU A 47 -9.14 14.82 -7.87
CA GLU A 47 -9.32 13.58 -8.63
C GLU A 47 -8.05 12.72 -8.57
N SER A 48 -6.90 13.33 -8.89
CA SER A 48 -5.59 12.68 -8.80
C SER A 48 -5.27 12.23 -7.36
N ARG A 49 -5.66 13.00 -6.35
CA ARG A 49 -5.48 12.65 -4.93
C ARG A 49 -6.27 11.39 -4.57
N ARG A 50 -7.51 11.29 -5.01
CA ARG A 50 -8.36 10.13 -4.77
C ARG A 50 -7.80 8.89 -5.45
N GLU A 51 -7.45 8.98 -6.74
CA GLU A 51 -6.82 7.86 -7.46
C GLU A 51 -5.54 7.39 -6.77
N ARG A 52 -4.69 8.35 -6.37
CA ARG A 52 -3.43 8.06 -5.70
C ARG A 52 -3.63 7.43 -4.32
N PHE A 53 -4.65 7.83 -3.58
CA PHE A 53 -5.00 7.20 -2.30
C PHE A 53 -5.38 5.73 -2.49
N PHE A 54 -6.29 5.43 -3.41
CA PHE A 54 -6.71 4.04 -3.67
C PHE A 54 -5.56 3.18 -4.19
N LEU A 55 -4.64 3.75 -4.96
CA LEU A 55 -3.40 3.07 -5.34
C LEU A 55 -2.55 2.71 -4.11
N TYR A 56 -2.31 3.66 -3.19
CA TYR A 56 -1.58 3.37 -1.96
C TYR A 56 -2.28 2.34 -1.08
N TRP A 57 -3.59 2.43 -0.96
CA TRP A 57 -4.41 1.48 -0.21
C TRP A 57 -4.29 0.06 -0.81
N THR A 58 -4.47 -0.08 -2.12
CA THR A 58 -4.35 -1.37 -2.83
C THR A 58 -2.94 -1.96 -2.67
N LEU A 59 -1.89 -1.15 -2.80
CA LEU A 59 -0.50 -1.59 -2.62
C LEU A 59 -0.26 -2.11 -1.20
N LYS A 60 -0.69 -1.36 -0.19
CA LYS A 60 -0.54 -1.74 1.23
C LYS A 60 -1.32 -3.02 1.57
N GLU A 61 -2.57 -3.14 1.15
CA GLU A 61 -3.38 -4.35 1.37
C GLU A 61 -2.79 -5.56 0.62
N SER A 62 -2.34 -5.39 -0.62
CA SER A 62 -1.66 -6.47 -1.36
C SER A 62 -0.40 -6.95 -0.65
N TYR A 63 0.39 -6.02 -0.09
CA TYR A 63 1.59 -6.34 0.68
C TYR A 63 1.24 -7.07 1.98
N ILE A 64 0.28 -6.57 2.75
CA ILE A 64 -0.20 -7.24 3.97
C ILE A 64 -0.69 -8.66 3.67
N LYS A 65 -1.46 -8.84 2.59
CA LYS A 65 -1.99 -10.14 2.17
C LYS A 65 -0.87 -11.10 1.82
N ALA A 66 0.14 -10.64 1.09
CA ALA A 66 1.35 -11.43 0.82
C ALA A 66 2.04 -11.85 2.12
N ARG A 67 2.14 -10.95 3.11
CA ARG A 67 2.76 -11.21 4.42
C ARG A 67 1.99 -12.20 5.28
N GLY A 68 0.69 -12.41 5.02
CA GLY A 68 -0.18 -13.25 5.85
C GLY A 68 -0.40 -12.71 7.28
N MET A 69 -0.07 -11.44 7.55
CA MET A 69 -0.10 -10.84 8.90
C MET A 69 -1.43 -10.15 9.24
N GLY A 70 -2.31 -9.96 8.27
CA GLY A 70 -3.52 -9.13 8.42
C GLY A 70 -3.20 -7.68 8.81
N ILE A 71 -4.21 -6.91 9.23
CA ILE A 71 -4.10 -5.47 9.56
C ILE A 71 -3.24 -5.17 10.82
N SER A 72 -2.50 -6.15 11.34
CA SER A 72 -1.65 -5.98 12.52
C SER A 72 -0.38 -5.16 12.25
N LEU A 73 -0.04 -4.96 10.96
CA LEU A 73 1.10 -4.15 10.55
C LEU A 73 0.78 -2.65 10.64
N PRO A 74 1.67 -1.82 11.24
CA PRO A 74 1.52 -0.37 11.25
C PRO A 74 1.67 0.18 9.82
N LEU A 75 0.55 0.40 9.13
CA LEU A 75 0.52 0.85 7.74
C LEU A 75 1.26 2.16 7.49
N THR A 76 1.30 3.04 8.48
CA THR A 76 2.01 4.33 8.42
C THR A 76 3.54 4.19 8.34
N LYS A 77 4.09 3.02 8.69
CA LYS A 77 5.52 2.69 8.63
C LYS A 77 5.93 1.92 7.35
N ILE A 78 4.97 1.66 6.46
CA ILE A 78 5.18 1.08 5.14
C ILE A 78 4.91 2.20 4.14
N SER A 79 5.86 2.53 3.28
CA SER A 79 5.74 3.66 2.35
C SER A 79 5.97 3.18 0.92
N PHE A 80 5.10 3.60 0.01
CA PHE A 80 5.27 3.38 -1.42
C PHE A 80 5.61 4.70 -2.13
N ALA A 81 6.67 4.66 -2.93
CA ALA A 81 7.07 5.75 -3.82
C ALA A 81 6.97 5.34 -5.29
N GLY A 82 6.86 6.34 -6.17
CA GLY A 82 6.68 6.11 -7.61
C GLY A 82 5.22 5.84 -7.99
N SER A 83 4.91 6.08 -9.27
CA SER A 83 3.62 5.74 -9.89
C SER A 83 3.76 5.86 -11.41
N ASN A 84 3.06 4.98 -12.12
CA ASN A 84 2.94 4.88 -13.57
C ASN A 84 4.23 4.46 -14.31
N SER A 85 4.14 3.29 -14.96
CA SER A 85 5.08 2.64 -15.89
C SER A 85 6.54 2.42 -15.46
N GLU A 86 7.10 3.20 -14.53
CA GLU A 86 8.51 3.15 -14.13
C GLU A 86 8.77 2.23 -12.92
N GLY A 87 7.70 1.62 -12.38
CA GLY A 87 7.75 0.73 -11.22
C GLY A 87 7.27 1.40 -9.93
N VAL A 88 7.20 0.60 -8.88
CA VAL A 88 6.81 1.02 -7.53
C VAL A 88 7.97 0.67 -6.60
N VAL A 89 8.39 1.64 -5.78
CA VAL A 89 9.42 1.45 -4.75
C VAL A 89 8.73 1.26 -3.41
N LEU A 90 9.13 0.22 -2.70
CA LEU A 90 8.66 -0.08 -1.35
C LEU A 90 9.77 0.29 -0.37
N ASP A 91 9.45 1.19 0.56
CA ASP A 91 10.30 1.58 1.68
C ASP A 91 9.61 1.15 2.98
N ILE A 92 10.31 0.41 3.83
CA ILE A 92 9.78 -0.17 5.05
C ILE A 92 10.73 0.17 6.18
N GLU A 93 10.21 0.69 7.29
CA GLU A 93 11.03 0.89 8.47
C GLU A 93 11.66 -0.44 8.94
N PRO A 94 12.97 -0.49 9.26
CA PRO A 94 13.68 -1.73 9.59
C PRO A 94 13.02 -2.57 10.70
N GLU A 95 12.35 -1.91 11.64
CA GLU A 95 11.64 -2.56 12.76
C GLU A 95 10.48 -3.47 12.31
N ILE A 96 9.86 -3.17 11.16
CA ILE A 96 8.79 -3.99 10.57
C ILE A 96 9.37 -5.15 9.78
N ASP A 97 10.48 -4.92 9.11
CA ASP A 97 11.15 -5.95 8.30
C ASP A 97 11.72 -7.06 9.18
N LEU A 98 12.36 -6.69 10.30
CA LEU A 98 12.98 -7.62 11.26
C LEU A 98 11.99 -8.50 12.04
N GLN A 99 10.70 -8.17 12.03
CA GLN A 99 9.67 -9.01 12.67
C GLN A 99 9.18 -10.16 11.78
N SER A 100 9.75 -10.30 10.59
CA SER A 100 9.35 -11.33 9.64
C SER A 100 10.43 -12.34 9.34
N SER A 101 10.03 -13.61 9.28
CA SER A 101 10.79 -14.69 8.68
C SER A 101 10.84 -14.62 7.14
N TRP A 102 10.52 -13.45 6.56
CA TRP A 102 10.49 -13.28 5.11
C TRP A 102 11.92 -13.11 4.57
N PRO A 103 12.24 -13.71 3.41
CA PRO A 103 13.51 -13.46 2.76
C PRO A 103 13.60 -11.97 2.42
N THR A 104 14.58 -11.27 2.98
CA THR A 104 14.88 -9.89 2.60
C THR A 104 15.15 -9.89 1.09
N LEU A 105 14.44 -9.05 0.33
CA LEU A 105 14.71 -8.85 -1.10
C LEU A 105 16.17 -8.38 -1.24
N ARG A 106 17.04 -9.29 -1.68
CA ARG A 106 18.43 -8.99 -2.06
C ARG A 106 18.54 -8.87 -3.57
#